data_AF-A0A6B0WJ04-F1
#
_entry.id   AF-A0A6B0WJ04-F1
#
_cell.length_a   1.000
_cell.length_b   1.000
_cell.length_c   1.000
_cell.angle_alpha   90.00
_cell.angle_beta   90.00
_cell.angle_gamma   90.00
#
_symmetry.space_group_name_H-M   'P 1'
#
loop_
_entity.id
_entity.type
_entity.pdbx_description
1 polymer ?
#
loop_
_entity_poly.entity_id
_entity_poly.type
_entity_poly.pdbx_seq_one_letter_code
_entity_poly.pdbx_strand_id
1 'polypeptide(L)'
;MPRPIRRRPGARTTPGWSSPYHWTVPEPDPVDRFRDRYAQPRGEVARRVERAVLGHAVGLNGFTTVAQAETLCDALPVTTGGRLLEVGCGHGWPGFHIARRHACEFVGSDVPLDALRDARANAGVRQLGARAVFVAADGRALPFPSAVFDAIVHADTFC
;
A
#
# COMPACT_ATOMS: atom_id res chain seq x y z
N MET A 1 38.52 -3.28 29.41
CA MET A 1 38.30 -4.59 28.78
C MET A 1 36.89 -5.06 29.08
N PRO A 2 36.01 -5.32 28.09
CA PRO A 2 34.67 -5.84 28.38
C PRO A 2 34.67 -7.37 28.44
N ARG A 3 33.94 -7.93 29.41
CA ARG A 3 33.81 -9.38 29.72
C ARG A 3 32.82 -10.10 28.78
N PRO A 4 33.00 -11.41 28.53
CA PRO A 4 32.16 -12.14 27.56
C PRO A 4 30.85 -12.66 28.19
N ILE A 5 29.75 -12.59 27.42
CA ILE A 5 28.42 -13.04 27.84
C ILE A 5 28.10 -14.42 27.23
N ARG A 6 27.54 -15.31 28.06
CA ARG A 6 27.29 -16.74 27.80
C ARG A 6 26.24 -17.00 26.71
N ARG A 7 26.50 -18.02 25.86
CA ARG A 7 25.56 -18.57 24.87
C ARG A 7 24.48 -19.47 25.51
N ARG A 8 23.26 -19.46 24.95
CA ARG A 8 22.22 -20.48 25.21
C ARG A 8 22.26 -21.60 24.16
N PRO A 9 21.99 -22.88 24.52
CA PRO A 9 22.13 -24.01 23.61
C PRO A 9 20.85 -24.27 22.81
N GLY A 10 20.97 -24.50 21.49
CA GLY A 10 19.84 -24.93 20.66
C GLY A 10 19.96 -24.83 19.13
N ALA A 11 21.01 -24.22 18.56
CA ALA A 11 21.13 -24.11 17.10
C ALA A 11 21.84 -25.32 16.48
N ARG A 12 21.15 -26.01 15.55
CA ARG A 12 21.70 -27.08 14.71
C ARG A 12 22.91 -26.56 13.91
N THR A 13 24.03 -27.26 14.01
CA THR A 13 25.29 -26.92 13.33
C THR A 13 25.32 -27.53 11.93
N THR A 14 25.36 -26.70 10.89
CA THR A 14 25.88 -27.11 9.58
C THR A 14 27.41 -27.09 9.64
N PRO A 15 28.12 -28.15 9.20
CA PRO A 15 29.57 -28.20 9.30
C PRO A 15 30.18 -27.43 8.13
N GLY A 16 30.83 -26.29 8.42
CA GLY A 16 31.69 -25.65 7.42
C GLY A 16 32.18 -24.25 7.74
N TRP A 17 31.40 -23.42 8.46
CA TRP A 17 31.83 -22.06 8.78
C TRP A 17 31.08 -21.53 10.00
N SER A 18 31.77 -21.19 11.09
CA SER A 18 31.16 -20.56 12.26
C SER A 18 31.82 -19.21 12.53
N SER A 19 31.16 -18.14 12.06
CA SER A 19 31.50 -16.78 12.49
C SER A 19 31.08 -16.59 13.96
N PRO A 20 31.95 -16.04 14.84
CA PRO A 20 31.59 -15.76 16.23
C PRO A 20 30.56 -14.61 16.36
N TYR A 21 30.32 -13.86 15.28
CA TYR A 21 29.36 -12.77 15.21
C TYR A 21 28.12 -13.20 14.41
N HIS A 22 27.05 -13.54 15.12
CA HIS A 22 25.71 -13.55 14.52
C HIS A 22 25.13 -12.15 14.68
N TRP A 23 25.23 -11.33 13.64
CA TRP A 23 24.50 -10.07 13.58
C TRP A 23 23.08 -10.37 13.09
N THR A 24 22.12 -10.43 14.00
CA THR A 24 20.71 -10.31 13.62
C THR A 24 20.37 -8.83 13.65
N VAL A 25 20.29 -8.20 12.47
CA VAL A 25 19.57 -6.93 12.37
C VAL A 25 18.10 -7.30 12.58
N PRO A 26 17.41 -6.80 13.61
CA PRO A 26 15.98 -7.03 13.74
C PRO A 26 15.32 -6.48 12.48
N GLU A 27 14.59 -7.31 11.74
CA GLU A 27 13.74 -6.76 10.69
C GLU A 27 12.72 -5.85 11.35
N PRO A 28 12.59 -4.58 10.90
CA PRO A 28 11.57 -3.70 11.41
C PRO A 28 10.20 -4.32 11.17
N ASP A 29 9.26 -4.06 12.07
CA ASP A 29 7.88 -4.48 11.87
C ASP A 29 7.38 -4.03 10.48
N PRO A 30 6.72 -4.89 9.70
CA PRO A 30 6.28 -4.54 8.35
C PRO A 30 5.45 -3.24 8.31
N VAL A 31 4.62 -2.99 9.32
CA VAL A 31 3.81 -1.77 9.44
C VAL A 31 4.70 -0.53 9.60
N ASP A 32 5.70 -0.60 10.47
CA ASP A 32 6.61 0.52 10.70
C ASP A 32 7.45 0.81 9.46
N ARG A 33 7.92 -0.24 8.76
CA ARG A 33 8.62 -0.10 7.47
C ARG A 33 7.75 0.62 6.44
N PHE A 34 6.47 0.27 6.32
CA PHE A 34 5.58 0.96 5.39
C PHE A 34 5.31 2.40 5.84
N ARG A 35 5.08 2.65 7.12
CA ARG A 35 4.89 4.02 7.65
C ARG A 35 6.07 4.92 7.28
N ASP A 36 7.30 4.47 7.51
CA ASP A 36 8.51 5.24 7.20
C ASP A 36 8.64 5.52 5.70
N ARG A 37 8.33 4.54 4.84
CA ARG A 37 8.36 4.70 3.39
C ARG A 37 7.34 5.73 2.89
N TYR A 38 6.16 5.79 3.50
CA TYR A 38 5.10 6.75 3.12
C TYR A 38 5.28 8.13 3.76
N ALA A 39 6.03 8.25 4.85
CA ALA A 39 6.34 9.54 5.48
C ALA A 39 7.37 10.38 4.71
N GLN A 40 8.07 9.81 3.72
CA GLN A 40 9.10 10.53 3.00
C GLN A 40 8.50 11.53 1.99
N PRO A 41 8.79 12.85 2.13
CA PRO A 41 8.29 13.84 1.20
C PRO A 41 8.86 13.63 -0.20
N ARG A 42 7.98 13.56 -1.21
CA ARG A 42 8.38 13.41 -2.61
C ARG A 42 8.48 14.77 -3.30
N GLY A 43 9.72 15.20 -3.56
CA GLY A 43 10.03 16.42 -4.31
C GLY A 43 9.61 16.35 -5.77
N GLU A 44 9.74 17.48 -6.47
CA GLU A 44 9.33 17.64 -7.87
C GLU A 44 9.97 16.61 -8.82
N VAL A 45 11.26 16.31 -8.62
CA VAL A 45 11.98 15.33 -9.43
C VAL A 45 11.33 13.96 -9.37
N ALA A 46 10.97 13.49 -8.17
CA ALA A 46 10.30 12.21 -8.01
C ALA A 46 8.94 12.20 -8.74
N ARG A 47 8.16 13.27 -8.61
CA ARG A 47 6.88 13.42 -9.32
C ARG A 47 7.04 13.44 -10.84
N ARG A 48 8.12 14.02 -11.36
CA ARG A 48 8.43 14.01 -12.81
C ARG A 48 8.76 12.59 -13.28
N VAL A 49 9.55 11.84 -12.51
CA VAL A 49 9.86 10.44 -12.81
C VAL A 49 8.58 9.58 -12.79
N GLU A 50 7.75 9.71 -11.76
CA GLU A 50 6.45 9.01 -11.69
C GLU A 50 5.60 9.28 -12.92
N ARG A 51 5.44 10.56 -13.30
CA ARG A 51 4.63 10.91 -14.47
C ARG A 51 5.18 10.29 -15.76
N ALA A 52 6.51 10.28 -15.92
CA ALA A 52 7.15 9.73 -17.10
C ALA A 52 7.04 8.21 -17.19
N VAL A 53 7.14 7.51 -16.06
CA VAL A 53 7.18 6.03 -16.02
C VAL A 53 5.78 5.42 -15.87
N LEU A 54 4.96 5.98 -14.99
CA LEU A 54 3.65 5.42 -14.63
C LEU A 54 2.49 6.09 -15.38
N GLY A 55 2.72 7.26 -15.98
CA GLY A 55 1.68 8.07 -16.63
C GLY A 55 0.88 8.97 -15.68
N HIS A 56 1.18 8.93 -14.38
CA HIS A 56 0.56 9.79 -13.38
C HIS A 56 1.57 10.11 -12.26
N ALA A 57 1.30 11.13 -11.45
CA ALA A 57 2.15 11.49 -10.31
C ALA A 57 1.29 11.82 -9.10
N VAL A 58 1.24 10.89 -8.14
CA VAL A 58 0.43 11.05 -6.93
C VAL A 58 1.19 10.70 -5.65
N GLY A 59 2.53 10.61 -5.72
CA GLY A 59 3.39 10.31 -4.57
C GLY A 59 3.36 8.83 -4.17
N LEU A 60 3.27 7.92 -5.15
CA LEU A 60 3.15 6.50 -4.91
C LEU A 60 4.46 5.82 -4.50
N ASN A 61 4.24 4.67 -3.88
CA ASN A 61 5.24 3.69 -3.55
C ASN A 61 5.09 2.39 -4.36
N GLY A 62 4.05 2.30 -5.21
CA GLY A 62 3.71 1.18 -6.08
C GLY A 62 4.08 1.41 -7.55
N PHE A 63 3.88 0.39 -8.38
CA PHE A 63 4.41 0.32 -9.75
C PHE A 63 3.32 0.27 -10.82
N THR A 64 2.06 0.30 -10.44
CA THR A 64 0.92 0.19 -11.36
C THR A 64 0.85 1.37 -12.32
N THR A 65 1.07 1.12 -13.61
CA THR A 65 0.93 2.10 -14.68
C THR A 65 -0.54 2.41 -15.00
N VAL A 66 -0.80 3.53 -15.69
CA VAL A 66 -2.15 3.86 -16.19
C VAL A 66 -2.70 2.73 -17.08
N ALA A 67 -1.90 2.14 -17.96
CA ALA A 67 -2.35 1.06 -18.85
C ALA A 67 -2.78 -0.20 -18.08
N GLN A 68 -2.05 -0.55 -17.02
CA GLN A 68 -2.45 -1.65 -16.12
C GLN A 68 -3.72 -1.29 -15.34
N ALA A 69 -3.86 -0.06 -14.88
CA ALA A 69 -5.08 0.40 -14.22
C ALA A 69 -6.30 0.34 -15.14
N GLU A 70 -6.17 0.65 -16.44
CA GLU A 70 -7.26 0.45 -17.42
C GLU A 70 -7.61 -1.04 -17.59
N THR A 71 -6.63 -1.93 -17.59
CA THR A 71 -6.89 -3.38 -17.64
C THR A 71 -7.70 -3.84 -16.41
N LEU A 72 -7.42 -3.28 -15.23
CA LEU A 72 -8.23 -3.53 -14.04
C LEU A 72 -9.65 -2.97 -14.19
N CYS A 73 -9.81 -1.77 -14.77
CA CYS A 73 -11.13 -1.20 -15.04
C CYS A 73 -11.98 -2.16 -15.90
N ASP A 74 -11.40 -2.75 -16.95
CA ASP A 74 -12.13 -3.62 -17.87
C ASP A 74 -12.47 -4.99 -17.25
N ALA A 75 -11.67 -5.46 -16.29
CA ALA A 75 -11.85 -6.78 -15.66
C ALA A 75 -12.78 -6.77 -14.44
N LEU A 76 -12.94 -5.63 -13.76
CA LEU A 76 -13.70 -5.55 -12.52
C LEU A 76 -15.22 -5.43 -12.78
N PRO A 77 -16.07 -6.25 -12.13
CA PRO A 77 -17.51 -6.23 -12.32
C PRO A 77 -18.18 -5.14 -11.46
N VAL A 78 -17.68 -3.89 -11.52
CA VAL A 78 -18.26 -2.75 -10.80
C VAL A 78 -18.97 -1.82 -11.77
N THR A 79 -20.14 -1.31 -11.36
CA THR A 79 -20.97 -0.43 -12.18
C THR A 79 -21.20 0.90 -11.49
N THR A 80 -21.83 1.83 -12.20
CA THR A 80 -22.25 3.14 -11.65
C THR A 80 -23.03 2.96 -10.35
N GLY A 81 -22.57 3.63 -9.29
CA GLY A 81 -23.18 3.54 -7.95
C GLY A 81 -22.85 2.27 -7.15
N GLY A 82 -22.13 1.31 -7.72
CA GLY A 82 -21.60 0.16 -6.98
C GLY A 82 -20.50 0.56 -5.98
N ARG A 83 -19.97 -0.41 -5.24
CA ARG A 83 -18.96 -0.20 -4.19
C ARG A 83 -17.69 -0.97 -4.49
N LEU A 84 -16.59 -0.24 -4.66
CA LEU A 84 -15.24 -0.75 -4.84
C LEU A 84 -14.45 -0.67 -3.53
N LEU A 85 -13.83 -1.77 -3.12
CA LEU A 85 -12.80 -1.79 -2.09
C LEU A 85 -11.41 -1.91 -2.72
N GLU A 86 -10.47 -1.05 -2.32
CA GLU A 86 -9.04 -1.22 -2.57
C GLU A 86 -8.30 -1.54 -1.27
N VAL A 87 -7.60 -2.68 -1.23
CA VAL A 87 -6.78 -3.09 -0.09
C VAL A 87 -5.31 -2.73 -0.34
N GLY A 88 -4.69 -2.00 0.58
CA GLY A 88 -3.37 -1.39 0.39
C GLY A 88 -3.41 -0.14 -0.48
N CYS A 89 -4.40 0.73 -0.28
CA CYS A 89 -4.69 1.81 -1.22
C CYS A 89 -3.67 2.97 -1.24
N GLY A 90 -2.86 3.14 -0.19
CA GLY A 90 -1.91 4.24 -0.04
C GLY A 90 -2.51 5.61 -0.35
N HIS A 91 -2.01 6.26 -1.42
CA HIS A 91 -2.52 7.55 -1.91
C HIS A 91 -3.74 7.45 -2.84
N GLY A 92 -4.42 6.29 -2.86
CA GLY A 92 -5.65 6.00 -3.58
C GLY A 92 -5.47 5.61 -5.05
N TRP A 93 -4.34 5.04 -5.44
CA TRP A 93 -4.13 4.54 -6.80
C TRP A 93 -3.85 3.04 -6.80
N PRO A 94 -4.40 2.26 -7.76
CA PRO A 94 -5.28 2.68 -8.86
C PRO A 94 -6.76 2.87 -8.50
N GLY A 95 -7.18 2.60 -7.26
CA GLY A 95 -8.60 2.56 -6.88
C GLY A 95 -9.41 3.81 -7.22
N PHE A 96 -8.84 5.02 -7.07
CA PHE A 96 -9.51 6.25 -7.51
C PHE A 96 -9.76 6.31 -9.01
N HIS A 97 -8.82 5.81 -9.81
CA HIS A 97 -8.96 5.81 -11.25
C HIS A 97 -10.11 4.91 -11.69
N ILE A 98 -10.18 3.71 -11.10
CA ILE A 98 -11.24 2.74 -11.33
C ILE A 98 -12.59 3.31 -10.88
N ALA A 99 -12.65 3.88 -9.67
CA ALA A 99 -13.89 4.44 -9.13
C ALA A 99 -14.42 5.61 -9.97
N ARG A 100 -13.53 6.46 -10.48
CA ARG A 100 -13.89 7.54 -11.40
C ARG A 100 -14.38 6.98 -12.74
N ARG A 101 -13.67 6.00 -13.31
CA ARG A 101 -14.00 5.37 -14.60
C ARG A 101 -15.41 4.78 -14.60
N HIS A 102 -15.79 4.15 -13.49
CA HIS A 102 -17.07 3.46 -13.31
C HIS A 102 -18.13 4.29 -12.58
N ALA A 103 -17.80 5.51 -12.15
CA ALA A 103 -18.67 6.36 -11.34
C ALA A 103 -19.25 5.64 -10.09
N CYS A 104 -18.44 4.82 -9.44
CA CYS A 104 -18.81 4.03 -8.28
C CYS A 104 -18.30 4.66 -6.95
N GLU A 105 -18.77 4.14 -5.82
CA GLU A 105 -18.26 4.46 -4.49
C GLU A 105 -16.90 3.78 -4.27
N PHE A 106 -15.98 4.51 -3.67
CA PHE A 106 -14.64 4.04 -3.35
C PHE A 106 -14.43 3.92 -1.85
N VAL A 107 -13.95 2.76 -1.41
CA VAL A 107 -13.40 2.55 -0.08
C VAL A 107 -11.96 2.11 -0.22
N GLY A 108 -11.03 2.92 0.29
CA GLY A 108 -9.62 2.57 0.39
C GLY A 108 -9.28 2.11 1.79
N SER A 109 -8.61 0.97 1.93
CA SER A 109 -8.09 0.50 3.21
C SER A 109 -6.58 0.33 3.17
N ASP A 110 -5.88 0.85 4.17
CA ASP A 110 -4.43 0.68 4.30
C ASP A 110 -3.97 0.93 5.75
N VAL A 111 -2.70 0.68 6.04
CA VAL A 111 -2.08 0.92 7.35
C VAL A 111 -1.41 2.30 7.48
N PRO A 112 -0.72 2.85 6.45
CA PRO A 112 -0.04 4.15 6.56
C PRO A 112 -1.03 5.32 6.64
N LEU A 113 -1.34 5.76 7.87
CA LEU A 113 -2.34 6.79 8.15
C LEU A 113 -2.06 8.12 7.42
N ASP A 114 -0.80 8.51 7.26
CA ASP A 114 -0.46 9.75 6.58
C ASP A 114 -0.76 9.68 5.08
N ALA A 115 -0.52 8.53 4.44
CA ALA A 115 -0.91 8.30 3.05
C ALA A 115 -2.43 8.40 2.86
N LEU A 116 -3.21 7.83 3.78
CA LEU A 116 -4.67 7.91 3.77
C LEU A 116 -5.18 9.34 3.96
N ARG A 117 -4.55 10.11 4.85
CA ARG A 117 -4.88 11.53 5.06
C ARG A 117 -4.63 12.34 3.81
N ASP A 118 -3.48 12.14 3.16
CA ASP A 118 -3.13 12.80 1.91
C ASP A 118 -4.07 12.38 0.77
N ALA A 119 -4.39 11.09 0.67
CA ALA A 119 -5.36 10.58 -0.30
C ALA A 119 -6.73 11.26 -0.14
N ARG A 120 -7.22 11.34 1.10
CA ARG A 120 -8.49 11.98 1.44
C ARG A 120 -8.49 13.47 1.13
N ALA A 121 -7.43 14.19 1.50
CA ALA A 121 -7.29 15.62 1.20
C ALA A 121 -7.32 15.89 -0.31
N ASN A 122 -6.78 14.96 -1.11
CA ASN A 122 -6.74 15.06 -2.56
C ASN A 122 -7.99 14.48 -3.26
N ALA A 123 -8.91 13.83 -2.56
CA ALA A 123 -10.07 13.16 -3.16
C ALA A 123 -11.01 14.13 -3.91
N GLY A 124 -11.15 15.36 -3.42
CA GLY A 124 -11.93 16.41 -4.08
C GLY A 124 -11.31 16.84 -5.42
N VAL A 125 -9.99 17.07 -5.43
CA VAL A 125 -9.22 17.39 -6.66
C VAL A 125 -9.31 16.26 -7.68
N ARG A 126 -9.50 15.02 -7.23
CA ARG A 126 -9.64 13.82 -8.07
C ARG A 126 -11.07 13.47 -8.47
N GLN A 127 -12.02 14.40 -8.28
CA GLN A 127 -13.43 14.26 -8.70
C GLN A 127 -14.21 13.12 -8.05
N LEU A 128 -13.72 12.62 -6.90
CA LEU A 128 -14.44 11.61 -6.11
C LEU A 128 -15.13 12.24 -4.90
N GLY A 129 -14.52 13.26 -4.29
CA GLY A 129 -15.14 14.04 -3.21
C GLY A 129 -15.70 13.13 -2.11
N ALA A 130 -17.00 13.28 -1.82
CA ALA A 130 -17.70 12.50 -0.80
C ALA A 130 -17.88 11.00 -1.12
N ARG A 131 -17.65 10.57 -2.37
CA ARG A 131 -17.73 9.14 -2.77
C ARG A 131 -16.49 8.32 -2.39
N ALA A 132 -15.50 8.95 -1.78
CA ALA A 132 -14.27 8.29 -1.34
C ALA A 132 -14.20 8.24 0.19
N VAL A 133 -14.11 7.02 0.73
CA VAL A 133 -13.90 6.75 2.15
C VAL A 133 -12.57 6.05 2.35
N PHE A 134 -11.88 6.40 3.44
CA PHE A 134 -10.59 5.81 3.79
C PHE A 134 -10.65 5.20 5.18
N VAL A 135 -10.13 3.97 5.30
CA VAL A 135 -10.17 3.18 6.53
C VAL A 135 -8.77 2.68 6.87
N ALA A 136 -8.26 3.12 8.02
CA ALA A 136 -7.00 2.60 8.54
C ALA A 136 -7.23 1.18 9.08
N ALA A 137 -6.71 0.16 8.40
CA ALA A 137 -6.82 -1.22 8.83
C ALA A 137 -5.70 -2.09 8.26
N ASP A 138 -5.40 -3.17 8.99
CA ASP A 138 -4.55 -4.25 8.50
C ASP A 138 -5.35 -5.11 7.51
N GLY A 139 -4.77 -5.42 6.34
CA GLY A 139 -5.40 -6.25 5.33
C GLY A 139 -5.77 -7.66 5.82
N ARG A 140 -5.15 -8.14 6.91
CA ARG A 140 -5.47 -9.42 7.56
C ARG A 140 -6.73 -9.36 8.44
N ALA A 141 -7.19 -8.16 8.79
CA ALA A 141 -8.30 -7.93 9.72
C ALA A 141 -9.13 -6.72 9.28
N LEU A 142 -9.75 -6.82 8.11
CA LEU A 142 -10.56 -5.75 7.55
C LEU A 142 -11.87 -5.55 8.34
N PRO A 143 -12.23 -4.30 8.71
CA PRO A 143 -13.41 -4.00 9.54
C PRO A 143 -14.68 -3.88 8.70
N PHE A 144 -14.86 -4.74 7.70
CA PHE A 144 -16.00 -4.71 6.80
C PHE A 144 -16.86 -5.95 6.97
N PRO A 145 -18.20 -5.81 6.99
CA PRO A 145 -19.09 -6.96 6.89
C PRO A 145 -18.90 -7.68 5.55
N SER A 146 -19.24 -8.98 5.51
CA SER A 146 -19.20 -9.76 4.28
C SER A 146 -20.21 -9.24 3.24
N ALA A 147 -19.89 -9.42 1.95
CA ALA A 147 -20.78 -9.17 0.82
C ALA A 147 -21.35 -7.74 0.70
N VAL A 148 -20.55 -6.72 1.04
CA VAL A 148 -20.94 -5.29 0.90
C VAL A 148 -20.21 -4.54 -0.22
N PHE A 149 -19.30 -5.21 -0.93
CA PHE A 149 -18.57 -4.66 -2.06
C PHE A 149 -18.88 -5.47 -3.31
N ASP A 150 -19.11 -4.77 -4.42
CA ASP A 150 -19.34 -5.39 -5.73
C ASP A 150 -18.02 -5.84 -6.37
N ALA A 151 -16.93 -5.14 -6.04
CA ALA A 151 -15.59 -5.48 -6.50
C ALA A 151 -14.53 -5.16 -5.44
N ILE A 152 -13.46 -5.96 -5.42
CA ILE A 152 -12.29 -5.78 -4.56
C ILE A 152 -11.06 -5.79 -5.45
N VAL A 153 -10.13 -4.86 -5.21
CA VAL A 153 -8.86 -4.76 -5.95
C VAL A 153 -7.69 -4.57 -4.99
N HIS A 154 -6.52 -5.05 -5.42
CA HIS A 154 -5.23 -4.61 -4.92
C HIS A 154 -4.27 -4.57 -6.12
N ALA A 155 -3.25 -3.71 -6.08
CA ALA A 155 -2.31 -3.62 -7.21
C ALA A 155 -0.85 -3.81 -6.77
N ASP A 156 -0.48 -3.36 -5.57
CA ASP A 156 0.91 -3.32 -5.10
C ASP A 156 1.06 -3.71 -3.61
N THR A 157 0.09 -4.46 -3.06
CA THR A 157 -0.03 -4.71 -1.61
C THR A 157 0.76 -5.92 -1.12
N PHE A 158 1.07 -6.88 -2.00
CA PHE A 158 1.73 -8.14 -1.64
C PHE A 158 3.15 -8.28 -2.24
N CYS A 159 3.79 -7.18 -2.62
CA CYS A 159 5.11 -7.16 -3.24
C CYS A 159 6.26 -6.81 -2.27
#